data_AF-A0AAU3L1L6-F1
#
_entry.id   AF-A0AAU3L1L6-F1
#
_cell.length_a   1.000
_cell.length_b   1.000
_cell.length_c   1.000
_cell.angle_alpha   90.00
_cell.angle_beta   90.00
_cell.angle_gamma   90.00
#
_symmetry.space_group_name_H-M   'P 1'
#
loop_
_entity.id
_entity.type
_entity.pdbx_description
1 polymer ?
#
loop_
_entity_poly.entity_id
_entity_poly.type
_entity_poly.pdbx_seq_one_letter_code
_entity_poly.pdbx_strand_id
1 'polypeptide(L)' 'MAAELGPRGIRVNSIAPGPTATDFNGGSMRDDAQMRQGLAGQTALGRVGEPEEIGDAIATLASEACAG' A
#
# COMPACT_ATOMS: atom_id res chain seq x y z
N MET A 1 -8.53 9.65 -16.55
CA MET A 1 -7.46 10.17 -15.66
C MET A 1 -6.04 10.02 -16.24
N ALA A 2 -5.40 8.85 -16.24
CA ALA A 2 -3.99 8.75 -16.69
C ALA A 2 -3.80 9.17 -18.17
N ALA A 3 -4.61 8.61 -19.08
CA ALA A 3 -4.53 8.93 -20.52
C ALA A 3 -4.82 10.42 -20.83
N GLU A 4 -5.69 11.06 -20.05
CA GLU A 4 -6.07 12.47 -20.23
C GLU A 4 -4.98 13.44 -19.76
N LEU A 5 -4.20 13.05 -18.75
CA LEU A 5 -3.20 13.92 -18.12
C LEU A 5 -1.77 13.67 -18.61
N GLY A 6 -1.53 12.53 -19.27
CA GLY A 6 -0.24 12.18 -19.86
C GLY A 6 0.36 13.25 -20.78
N PRO A 7 -0.39 13.89 -21.70
CA PRO A 7 0.13 14.97 -22.54
C PRO A 7 0.65 16.19 -21.76
N ARG A 8 0.27 16.34 -20.48
CA ARG A 8 0.75 17.40 -19.58
C ARG A 8 1.95 16.96 -18.73
N GLY A 9 2.49 15.76 -18.97
CA GLY A 9 3.57 15.17 -18.19
C GLY A 9 3.15 14.68 -16.79
N ILE A 10 1.86 14.51 -16.53
CA ILE A 10 1.35 14.07 -15.23
C ILE A 10 1.08 12.57 -15.28
N ARG A 11 1.73 11.83 -14.38
CA ARG A 11 1.54 10.38 -14.21
C ARG A 11 0.51 10.11 -13.11
N VAL A 12 -0.32 9.08 -13.32
CA VAL A 12 -1.36 8.67 -12.37
C VAL A 12 -1.30 7.16 -12.23
N ASN A 13 -1.14 6.68 -11.00
CA ASN A 13 -1.09 5.27 -10.64
C ASN A 13 -2.00 5.01 -9.42
N SER A 14 -2.27 3.75 -9.12
CA SER A 14 -3.00 3.33 -7.94
C SER A 14 -2.25 2.19 -7.24
N ILE A 15 -2.31 2.18 -5.91
CA ILE A 15 -1.86 1.07 -5.07
C ILE A 15 -3.09 0.58 -4.32
N ALA A 16 -3.29 -0.74 -4.30
CA ALA A 16 -4.33 -1.40 -3.53
C ALA A 16 -3.67 -2.26 -2.42
N PRO A 17 -3.42 -1.70 -1.23
CA PRO A 17 -2.79 -2.44 -0.15
C PRO A 17 -3.70 -3.54 0.40
N GLY A 18 -3.09 -4.64 0.82
CA GLY A 18 -3.74 -5.64 1.68
C GLY A 18 -3.77 -5.19 3.15
N PRO A 19 -4.05 -6.11 4.09
CA PRO A 19 -3.97 -5.82 5.52
C PRO A 19 -2.63 -5.17 5.89
N THR A 20 -2.67 -3.97 6.46
CA THR A 20 -1.51 -3.16 6.85
C THR A 20 -1.68 -2.56 8.24
N ALA A 21 -0.66 -2.64 9.08
CA ALA A 21 -0.64 -2.20 10.49
C ALA A 21 -0.66 -0.66 10.65
N THR A 22 -1.76 -0.02 10.24
CA THR A 22 -1.98 1.42 10.34
C THR A 22 -2.97 1.76 11.46
N ASP A 23 -3.13 3.05 11.75
CA ASP A 23 -4.20 3.57 12.64
C ASP A 23 -5.62 3.43 12.06
N PHE A 24 -5.78 2.86 10.86
CA PHE A 24 -7.08 2.60 10.27
C PHE A 24 -7.95 1.75 11.20
N ASN A 25 -9.24 2.06 11.25
CA ASN A 25 -10.18 1.40 12.17
C ASN A 25 -9.71 1.41 13.63
N GLY A 26 -9.15 2.54 14.07
CA GLY A 26 -8.72 2.77 15.46
C GLY A 26 -7.42 2.04 15.86
N GLY A 27 -6.58 1.66 14.89
CA GLY A 27 -5.32 0.95 15.17
C GLY A 27 -5.48 -0.54 15.44
N SER A 28 -6.70 -1.09 15.32
CA SER A 28 -6.99 -2.50 15.63
C SER A 28 -6.09 -3.48 14.86
N MET A 29 -5.73 -3.17 13.61
CA MET A 29 -4.86 -4.03 12.81
C MET A 29 -3.39 -4.03 13.28
N ARG A 30 -2.95 -2.98 13.98
CA ARG A 30 -1.63 -2.88 14.61
C ARG A 30 -1.64 -3.46 16.02
N ASP A 31 -2.67 -3.13 16.80
CA ASP A 31 -2.64 -3.30 18.26
C ASP A 31 -3.40 -4.57 18.74
N ASP A 32 -4.33 -5.12 17.96
CA ASP A 32 -5.03 -6.39 18.28
C ASP A 32 -4.29 -7.59 17.64
N ALA A 33 -3.59 -8.34 18.49
CA ALA A 33 -2.83 -9.51 18.10
C ALA A 33 -3.71 -10.64 17.50
N GLN A 34 -4.94 -10.82 18.00
CA GLN A 34 -5.84 -11.86 17.50
C GLN A 34 -6.36 -11.50 16.10
N MET A 35 -6.76 -10.24 15.91
CA MET A 35 -7.13 -9.73 14.59
C MET A 35 -5.96 -9.83 13.60
N ARG A 36 -4.76 -9.38 14.00
CA ARG A 36 -3.55 -9.43 13.16
C ARG A 36 -3.23 -10.87 12.75
N GLN A 37 -3.34 -11.84 13.66
CA GLN A 37 -3.12 -13.26 13.35
C GLN A 37 -4.20 -13.82 12.40
N GLY A 38 -5.47 -13.47 12.61
CA GLY A 38 -6.58 -13.91 11.74
C GLY A 38 -6.46 -13.35 10.31
N LEU A 39 -5.97 -12.13 10.16
CA LEU A 39 -5.70 -11.50 8.87
C LEU A 39 -4.42 -12.05 8.22
N ALA A 40 -3.38 -12.30 9.01
CA ALA A 40 -2.13 -12.89 8.52
C ALA A 40 -2.39 -14.20 7.76
N GLY A 41 -3.26 -15.07 8.28
CA GLY A 41 -3.66 -16.33 7.62
C GLY A 41 -4.42 -16.17 6.30
N GLN A 42 -4.91 -14.97 5.99
CA GLN A 42 -5.59 -14.66 4.72
C GLN A 42 -4.64 -14.05 3.68
N THR A 43 -3.43 -13.66 4.10
CA THR A 43 -2.41 -13.11 3.20
C THR A 43 -1.51 -14.22 2.65
N ALA A 44 -1.03 -14.05 1.42
CA ALA A 44 -0.09 -15.00 0.82
C ALA A 44 1.26 -15.07 1.57
N LEU A 45 1.66 -13.99 2.22
CA LEU A 45 2.92 -13.91 2.98
C LEU A 45 2.77 -14.39 4.44
N GLY A 46 1.56 -14.76 4.87
CA GLY A 46 1.31 -15.20 6.24
C GLY A 46 1.53 -14.11 7.30
N ARG A 47 1.45 -12.82 6.92
CA ARG A 47 1.64 -11.67 7.82
C ARG A 47 0.86 -10.45 7.35
N VAL A 48 0.54 -9.58 8.29
CA VAL A 48 0.11 -8.20 8.01
C VAL A 48 1.31 -7.38 7.54
N GLY A 49 1.10 -6.52 6.56
CA GLY A 49 2.12 -5.61 6.03
C GLY A 49 2.38 -4.42 6.96
N GLU A 50 3.53 -3.79 6.80
CA GLU A 50 3.87 -2.55 7.50
C GLU A 50 3.67 -1.34 6.57
N PRO A 51 3.31 -0.16 7.09
CA PRO A 51 3.04 1.03 6.27
C PRO A 51 4.21 1.45 5.37
N GLU A 52 5.45 1.24 5.83
CA GLU A 52 6.67 1.57 5.10
C GLU A 52 6.77 0.81 3.78
N GLU A 53 6.25 -0.43 3.71
CA GLU A 53 6.26 -1.22 2.49
C GLU A 53 5.36 -0.61 1.40
N ILE A 54 4.27 0.06 1.80
CA ILE A 54 3.45 0.86 0.89
C ILE A 54 4.20 2.14 0.51
N GLY A 55 4.87 2.77 1.47
CA GLY A 55 5.70 3.95 1.25
C GLY A 55 6.76 3.73 0.18
N ASP A 56 7.49 2.61 0.24
CA ASP A 56 8.50 2.24 -0.74
C ASP A 56 7.92 2.03 -2.14
N ALA A 57 6.73 1.41 -2.24
CA ALA A 57 6.02 1.28 -3.51
C ALA A 57 5.59 2.64 -4.08
N ILE A 58 5.09 3.55 -3.22
CA ILE A 58 4.76 4.94 -3.61
C ILE A 58 6.01 5.66 -4.10
N ALA A 59 7.11 5.60 -3.35
CA ALA A 59 8.36 6.26 -3.69
C ALA A 59 8.89 5.77 -5.04
N THR A 60 8.82 4.47 -5.29
CA THR A 60 9.19 3.86 -6.58
C THR A 60 8.33 4.44 -7.72
N LEU A 61 7.01 4.44 -7.57
CA LEU A 61 6.10 5.01 -8.56
C LEU A 61 6.31 6.51 -8.76
N ALA A 62 6.68 7.25 -7.72
CA ALA A 62 6.96 8.69 -7.80
C ALA A 62 8.31 8.99 -8.45
N SER A 63 9.25 8.06 -8.42
CA SER A 63 10.62 8.24 -8.93
C SER A 63 10.70 8.32 -10.46
N GLU A 64 11.83 8.86 -10.93
CA GLU A 64 12.22 8.87 -12.35
C GLU A 64 12.47 7.46 -12.90
N ALA A 65 12.78 6.48 -12.06
CA ALA A 65 12.95 5.09 -12.51
C ALA A 65 11.65 4.48 -13.07
N CYS A 66 10.50 5.09 -12.74
CA CYS A 66 9.19 4.76 -13.30
C CYS A 66 8.63 5.87 -14.21
N ALA A 67 9.47 6.80 -14.68
CA ALA A 67 9.17 7.63 -15.82
C ALA A 67 9.51 6.81 -17.08
N GLY A 68 8.47 6.41 -17.82
CA GLY A 68 8.61 5.56 -19.02
C GLY A 68 9.38 6.21 -20.16
#